data_AF-A0AAD5VVZ3-F1
#
_entry.id   AF-A0AAD5VVZ3-F1
#
_cell.length_a   1.000
_cell.length_b   1.000
_cell.length_c   1.000
_cell.angle_alpha   90.00
_cell.angle_beta   90.00
_cell.angle_gamma   90.00
#
_symmetry.space_group_name_H-M   'P 1'
#
loop_
_entity.id
_entity.type
_entity.pdbx_description
1 polymer ?
#
loop_
_entity_poly.entity_id
_entity_poly.type
_entity_poly.pdbx_seq_one_letter_code
_entity_poly.pdbx_strand_id
1 'polypeptide(L)'
;MQFSPAKASHQRPSLLNSPSAECPKEVMDSDSLQPLRTFERFDLVSNTTLAGVQYGIILVLCCQCLPMFYRDYRRGDRPKQVMILGVQALVILVATTIFFLAQTITMVSAYIDFNDGGKGPLLYVCLTVMVKSSVMFWLFIGSMPITDILLTATEGWRIWRIWENSPYALCAVAVHFVLYLTKVGVLIAGISMYLNYGPHAGDEDSALKSNLEKLAAGFDEDPNRKSNLEKLAAVDMAIQALQAIQQFVAFCLICGRIILIHRPITHLTMLQPKSTQFTNLVTMLTESYALSTIVSAAMVFTTPAIASKSGAPGELIIKMMCRYVEIISYYLLLYRILSGRAWNRNTDRELTSLQWACHASAISTGSAVEAPPAIARRPLPRGNSANWNRLTNLPP
;
A
#
# COMPACT_ATOMS: atom_id res chain seq x y z
N MET A 1 -27.91 -35.19 14.59
CA MET A 1 -26.73 -34.93 15.47
C MET A 1 -27.12 -33.84 16.45
N GLN A 2 -27.47 -34.23 17.68
CA GLN A 2 -27.81 -33.31 18.77
C GLN A 2 -26.51 -32.92 19.50
N PHE A 3 -26.19 -31.63 19.50
CA PHE A 3 -25.08 -31.09 20.30
C PHE A 3 -25.55 -30.95 21.75
N SER A 4 -24.99 -31.78 22.63
CA SER A 4 -25.18 -31.71 24.08
C SER A 4 -24.32 -30.57 24.65
N PRO A 5 -24.88 -29.62 25.41
CA PRO A 5 -24.09 -28.56 26.04
C PRO A 5 -23.31 -29.16 27.22
N ALA A 6 -21.99 -29.26 27.07
CA ALA A 6 -21.11 -29.63 28.16
C ALA A 6 -21.14 -28.53 29.24
N LYS A 7 -21.64 -28.90 30.42
CA LYS A 7 -21.65 -28.09 31.64
C LYS A 7 -20.20 -27.94 32.11
N ALA A 8 -19.53 -26.87 31.70
CA ALA A 8 -18.23 -26.50 32.25
C ALA A 8 -18.45 -25.95 33.67
N SER A 9 -18.25 -26.79 34.68
CA SER A 9 -18.20 -26.38 36.08
C SER A 9 -16.97 -25.52 36.31
N HIS A 10 -17.14 -24.20 36.28
CA HIS A 10 -16.15 -23.21 36.70
C HIS A 10 -15.93 -23.35 38.22
N GLN A 11 -15.05 -24.27 38.60
CA GLN A 11 -14.53 -24.35 39.96
C GLN A 11 -13.46 -23.26 40.09
N ARG A 12 -13.87 -22.08 40.55
CA ARG A 12 -12.95 -20.99 40.93
C ARG A 12 -12.04 -21.53 42.05
N PRO A 13 -10.72 -21.62 41.86
CA PRO A 13 -9.83 -21.97 42.94
C PRO A 13 -9.87 -20.84 43.98
N SER A 14 -10.49 -21.11 45.12
CA SER A 14 -10.41 -20.30 46.33
C SER A 14 -9.01 -20.41 46.90
N LEU A 15 -8.09 -19.59 46.36
CA LEU A 15 -6.78 -19.34 46.93
C LEU A 15 -6.97 -18.48 48.19
N LEU A 16 -7.03 -19.18 49.31
CA LEU A 16 -7.04 -18.68 50.68
C LEU A 16 -5.82 -17.76 50.94
N ASN A 17 -6.12 -16.54 51.41
CA ASN A 17 -5.51 -15.88 52.57
C ASN A 17 -3.99 -16.07 52.77
N SER A 18 -3.19 -15.48 51.89
CA SER A 18 -1.81 -15.09 52.25
C SER A 18 -1.82 -13.69 52.87
N PRO A 19 -1.05 -13.45 53.95
CA PRO A 19 -1.01 -12.16 54.63
C PRO A 19 -0.55 -11.07 53.67
N SER A 20 -1.33 -9.99 53.65
CA SER A 20 -1.13 -8.79 52.84
C SER A 20 0.27 -8.22 53.05
N ALA A 21 1.21 -8.60 52.18
CA ALA A 21 2.41 -7.81 51.97
C ALA A 21 1.95 -6.50 51.35
N GLU A 22 1.91 -5.44 52.14
CA GLU A 22 1.77 -4.06 51.65
C GLU A 22 2.94 -3.82 50.68
N CYS A 23 2.64 -3.96 49.39
CA CYS A 23 3.56 -3.60 48.33
C CYS A 23 3.91 -2.13 48.55
N PRO A 24 5.21 -1.76 48.64
CA PRO A 24 5.60 -0.38 48.82
C PRO A 24 4.96 0.44 47.71
N LYS A 25 4.06 1.35 48.07
CA LYS A 25 3.57 2.38 47.17
C LYS A 25 4.73 3.34 46.96
N GLU A 26 5.72 2.95 46.17
CA GLU A 26 6.59 3.92 45.53
C GLU A 26 5.69 4.83 44.72
N VAL A 27 5.51 6.06 45.23
CA VAL A 27 4.76 7.11 44.59
C VAL A 27 5.57 7.54 43.37
N MET A 28 5.45 6.78 42.28
CA MET A 28 5.99 7.18 41.00
C MET A 28 5.27 8.47 40.61
N ASP A 29 6.03 9.56 40.55
CA ASP A 29 5.53 10.93 40.47
C ASP A 29 4.53 11.07 39.32
N SER A 30 3.30 11.50 39.63
CA SER A 30 2.17 11.49 38.67
C SER A 30 2.44 12.25 37.38
N ASP A 31 3.38 13.21 37.45
CA ASP A 31 3.76 14.06 36.34
C ASP A 31 4.63 13.33 35.30
N SER A 32 5.37 12.29 35.71
CA SER A 32 6.18 11.46 34.80
C SER A 32 5.33 10.53 33.92
N LEU A 33 4.12 10.15 34.36
CA LEU A 33 3.21 9.26 33.62
C LEU A 33 2.36 9.96 32.55
N GLN A 34 2.19 11.29 32.62
CA GLN A 34 1.35 12.01 31.68
C GLN A 34 1.72 11.82 30.19
N PRO A 35 3.01 11.89 29.77
CA PRO A 35 3.37 11.69 28.37
C PRO A 35 3.06 10.26 27.89
N LEU A 36 3.30 9.25 28.73
CA LEU A 36 3.03 7.85 28.40
C LEU A 36 1.53 7.59 28.20
N ARG A 37 0.69 8.08 29.12
CA ARG A 37 -0.76 7.95 29.00
C ARG A 37 -1.31 8.65 27.76
N THR A 38 -0.72 9.79 27.40
CA THR A 38 -1.10 10.52 26.19
C THR A 38 -0.75 9.70 24.95
N PHE A 39 0.45 9.12 24.91
CA PHE A 39 0.87 8.22 23.85
C PHE A 39 -0.07 7.02 23.68
N GLU A 40 -0.42 6.32 24.77
CA GLU A 40 -1.33 5.17 24.74
C GLU A 40 -2.73 5.54 24.21
N ARG A 41 -3.23 6.74 24.49
CA ARG A 41 -4.52 7.21 23.96
C ARG A 41 -4.44 7.43 22.45
N PHE A 42 -3.36 8.02 21.96
CA PHE A 42 -3.15 8.22 20.53
C PHE A 42 -2.93 6.90 19.79
N ASP A 43 -2.22 5.95 20.40
CA ASP A 43 -2.03 4.60 19.88
C ASP A 43 -3.37 3.87 19.71
N LEU A 44 -4.23 3.91 20.72
CA LEU A 44 -5.56 3.33 20.65
C LEU A 44 -6.39 3.96 19.52
N VAL A 45 -6.48 5.29 19.48
CA VAL A 45 -7.31 6.01 18.50
C VAL A 45 -6.80 5.80 17.07
N SER A 46 -5.48 5.78 16.88
CA SER A 46 -4.86 5.57 15.58
C SER A 46 -5.12 4.15 15.06
N ASN A 47 -4.85 3.13 15.88
CA ASN A 47 -4.95 1.74 15.43
C ASN A 47 -6.39 1.21 15.32
N THR A 48 -7.35 1.85 15.98
CA THR A 48 -8.77 1.42 15.93
C THR A 48 -9.59 2.32 15.03
N THR A 49 -9.87 3.54 15.49
CA THR A 49 -10.77 4.48 14.81
C THR A 49 -10.23 4.89 13.45
N LEU A 50 -8.97 5.33 13.41
CA LEU A 50 -8.40 5.89 12.20
C LEU A 50 -8.13 4.78 11.16
N ALA A 51 -7.58 3.65 11.60
CA ALA A 51 -7.46 2.43 10.79
C ALA A 51 -8.82 1.97 10.23
N GLY A 52 -9.87 1.97 11.05
CA GLY A 52 -11.22 1.57 10.66
C GLY A 52 -11.84 2.49 9.61
N VAL A 53 -11.67 3.81 9.77
CA VAL A 53 -12.10 4.80 8.76
C VAL A 53 -11.40 4.56 7.43
N GLN A 54 -10.08 4.38 7.44
CA GLN A 54 -9.32 4.15 6.22
C GLN A 54 -9.66 2.81 5.56
N TYR A 55 -9.81 1.75 6.34
CA TYR A 55 -10.29 0.47 5.85
C TYR A 55 -11.68 0.59 5.21
N GLY A 56 -12.59 1.35 5.82
CA GLY A 56 -13.90 1.67 5.25
C GLY A 56 -13.81 2.34 3.88
N ILE A 57 -12.90 3.31 3.70
CA ILE A 57 -12.64 3.95 2.40
C ILE A 57 -12.19 2.91 1.37
N ILE A 58 -11.24 2.03 1.72
CA ILE A 58 -10.76 0.95 0.85
C ILE A 58 -11.92 0.03 0.43
N LEU A 59 -12.76 -0.36 1.37
CA LEU A 59 -13.91 -1.22 1.13
C LEU A 59 -14.91 -0.57 0.15
N VAL A 60 -15.24 0.72 0.36
CA VAL A 60 -16.14 1.47 -0.52
C VAL A 60 -15.56 1.58 -1.94
N LEU A 61 -14.28 1.91 -2.06
CA LEU A 61 -13.62 1.99 -3.38
C LEU A 61 -13.60 0.62 -4.08
N CYS A 62 -13.35 -0.46 -3.35
CA CYS A 62 -13.40 -1.81 -3.91
C CYS A 62 -14.81 -2.16 -4.40
N CYS A 63 -15.84 -1.88 -3.60
CA CYS A 63 -17.24 -2.09 -3.98
C CYS A 63 -17.62 -1.29 -5.24
N GLN A 64 -17.11 -0.07 -5.40
CA GLN A 64 -17.32 0.72 -6.63
C GLN A 64 -16.58 0.13 -7.84
N CYS A 65 -15.43 -0.51 -7.65
CA CYS A 65 -14.66 -1.15 -8.72
C CYS A 65 -15.32 -2.44 -9.25
N LEU A 66 -15.99 -3.22 -8.40
CA LEU A 66 -16.55 -4.53 -8.76
C LEU A 66 -17.52 -4.49 -9.95
N PRO A 67 -18.55 -3.62 -10.00
CA PRO A 67 -19.44 -3.52 -11.15
C PRO A 67 -18.70 -3.12 -12.45
N MET A 68 -17.67 -2.29 -12.33
CA MET A 68 -16.89 -1.86 -13.49
C MET A 68 -16.02 -2.99 -14.04
N PHE A 69 -15.38 -3.77 -13.17
CA PHE A 69 -14.68 -5.00 -13.56
C PHE A 69 -15.61 -5.97 -14.29
N TYR A 70 -16.81 -6.21 -13.74
CA TYR A 70 -17.78 -7.10 -14.36
C TYR A 70 -18.23 -6.58 -15.74
N ARG A 71 -18.50 -5.28 -15.86
CA ARG A 71 -18.89 -4.66 -17.12
C ARG A 71 -17.80 -4.78 -18.18
N ASP A 72 -16.55 -4.50 -17.83
CA ASP A 72 -15.43 -4.52 -18.77
C ASP A 72 -15.03 -5.95 -19.13
N TYR A 73 -15.16 -6.89 -18.19
CA TYR A 73 -15.03 -8.33 -18.47
C TYR A 73 -16.07 -8.80 -19.49
N ARG A 74 -17.35 -8.42 -19.29
CA ARG A 74 -18.45 -8.80 -20.19
C ARG A 74 -18.33 -8.19 -21.59
N ARG A 75 -17.70 -7.02 -21.72
CA ARG A 75 -17.45 -6.37 -23.03
C ARG A 75 -16.43 -7.11 -23.90
N GLY A 76 -15.60 -7.98 -23.31
CA GLY A 76 -14.70 -8.85 -24.07
C GLY A 76 -13.47 -8.16 -24.68
N ASP A 77 -13.24 -6.87 -24.40
CA ASP A 77 -12.16 -6.13 -25.08
C ASP A 77 -10.77 -6.55 -24.61
N ARG A 78 -10.59 -6.91 -23.33
CA ARG A 78 -9.33 -7.43 -22.74
C ARG A 78 -9.61 -8.28 -21.49
N PRO A 79 -10.38 -9.38 -21.59
CA PRO A 79 -10.90 -10.10 -20.42
C PRO A 79 -9.79 -10.59 -19.49
N LYS A 80 -8.64 -11.00 -20.05
CA LYS A 80 -7.49 -11.46 -19.26
C LYS A 80 -6.88 -10.37 -18.37
N GLN A 81 -6.70 -9.15 -18.90
CA GLN A 81 -6.10 -8.05 -18.13
C GLN A 81 -7.05 -7.58 -17.02
N VAL A 82 -8.33 -7.43 -17.36
CA VAL A 82 -9.38 -7.04 -16.41
C VAL A 82 -9.49 -8.09 -15.30
N MET A 83 -9.43 -9.38 -15.64
CA MET A 83 -9.47 -10.47 -14.67
C MET A 83 -8.25 -10.47 -13.75
N ILE A 84 -7.03 -10.34 -14.28
CA ILE A 84 -5.81 -10.29 -13.45
C ILE A 84 -5.87 -9.12 -12.48
N LEU A 85 -6.27 -7.94 -12.97
CA LEU A 85 -6.37 -6.74 -12.14
C LEU A 85 -7.47 -6.86 -11.07
N GLY A 86 -8.61 -7.48 -11.41
CA GLY A 86 -9.69 -7.75 -10.46
C GLY A 86 -9.29 -8.76 -9.38
N VAL A 87 -8.62 -9.86 -9.76
CA VAL A 87 -8.08 -10.84 -8.81
C VAL A 87 -7.06 -10.19 -7.89
N GLN A 88 -6.15 -9.40 -8.44
CA GLN A 88 -5.14 -8.70 -7.65
C GLN A 88 -5.77 -7.73 -6.64
N ALA A 89 -6.75 -6.93 -7.06
CA ALA A 89 -7.48 -6.04 -6.17
C ALA A 89 -8.15 -6.82 -5.03
N LEU A 90 -8.82 -7.93 -5.36
CA LEU A 90 -9.46 -8.79 -4.35
C LEU A 90 -8.44 -9.37 -3.36
N VAL A 91 -7.28 -9.84 -3.82
CA VAL A 91 -6.22 -10.36 -2.95
C VAL A 91 -5.70 -9.26 -2.01
N ILE A 92 -5.50 -8.04 -2.51
CA ILE A 92 -5.12 -6.89 -1.69
C ILE A 92 -6.20 -6.61 -0.64
N LEU A 93 -7.49 -6.65 -1.00
CA LEU A 93 -8.58 -6.44 -0.05
C LEU A 93 -8.57 -7.50 1.07
N VAL A 94 -8.46 -8.78 0.70
CA VAL A 94 -8.47 -9.90 1.65
C VAL A 94 -7.27 -9.79 2.60
N ALA A 95 -6.07 -9.58 2.07
CA ALA A 95 -4.88 -9.42 2.90
C ALA A 95 -4.98 -8.20 3.83
N THR A 96 -5.51 -7.07 3.34
CA THR A 96 -5.74 -5.88 4.17
C THR A 96 -6.81 -6.13 5.24
N THR A 97 -7.82 -6.94 4.94
CA THR A 97 -8.87 -7.30 5.91
C THR A 97 -8.31 -8.18 7.02
N ILE A 98 -7.47 -9.16 6.68
CA ILE A 98 -6.76 -10.00 7.66
C ILE A 98 -5.87 -9.14 8.55
N PHE A 99 -5.11 -8.21 7.95
CA PHE A 99 -4.27 -7.27 8.69
C PHE A 99 -5.09 -6.41 9.67
N PHE A 100 -6.17 -5.80 9.19
CA PHE A 100 -7.05 -4.96 10.01
C PHE A 100 -7.69 -5.73 11.17
N LEU A 101 -8.15 -6.96 10.91
CA LEU A 101 -8.74 -7.83 11.93
C LEU A 101 -7.70 -8.24 12.99
N ALA A 102 -6.49 -8.63 12.56
CA ALA A 102 -5.40 -8.99 13.45
C ALA A 102 -5.03 -7.81 14.37
N GLN A 103 -4.94 -6.60 13.81
CA GLN A 103 -4.71 -5.38 14.58
C GLN A 103 -5.83 -5.10 15.58
N THR A 104 -7.09 -5.16 15.15
CA THR A 104 -8.24 -4.87 16.03
C THR A 104 -8.28 -5.81 17.23
N ILE A 105 -8.08 -7.11 17.01
CA ILE A 105 -8.08 -8.09 18.09
C ILE A 105 -6.87 -7.89 19.03
N THR A 106 -5.71 -7.53 18.47
CA THR A 106 -4.53 -7.19 19.28
C THR A 106 -4.82 -6.00 20.19
N MET A 107 -5.46 -4.95 19.66
CA MET A 107 -5.85 -3.76 20.43
C MET A 107 -6.90 -4.08 21.48
N VAL A 108 -7.92 -4.87 21.16
CA VAL A 108 -8.92 -5.33 22.13
C VAL A 108 -8.25 -6.09 23.28
N SER A 109 -7.36 -7.03 22.96
CA SER A 109 -6.65 -7.81 23.99
C SER A 109 -5.74 -6.92 24.85
N ALA A 110 -5.07 -5.94 24.24
CA ALA A 110 -4.18 -5.02 24.94
C ALA A 110 -4.92 -4.11 25.93
N TYR A 111 -6.07 -3.54 25.51
CA TYR A 111 -6.76 -2.49 26.25
C TYR A 111 -7.93 -2.98 27.10
N ILE A 112 -8.52 -4.13 26.77
CA ILE A 112 -9.64 -4.70 27.54
C ILE A 112 -9.11 -5.79 28.46
N ASP A 113 -8.52 -6.86 27.89
CA ASP A 113 -8.17 -8.06 28.66
C ASP A 113 -6.96 -7.85 29.59
N PHE A 114 -6.00 -7.02 29.17
CA PHE A 114 -4.77 -6.77 29.95
C PHE A 114 -4.83 -5.54 30.86
N ASN A 115 -5.88 -4.74 30.77
CA ASN A 115 -5.99 -3.52 31.59
C ASN A 115 -6.24 -3.84 33.07
N ASP A 116 -6.92 -4.95 33.37
CA ASP A 116 -7.21 -5.39 34.74
C ASP A 116 -5.93 -5.72 35.55
N GLY A 117 -4.82 -6.00 34.86
CA GLY A 117 -3.53 -6.31 35.49
C GLY A 117 -2.71 -5.09 35.92
N GLY A 118 -3.15 -3.86 35.63
CA GLY A 118 -2.46 -2.62 36.00
C GLY A 118 -1.12 -2.35 35.29
N LYS A 119 -0.71 -3.20 34.34
CA LYS A 119 0.60 -3.12 33.67
C LYS A 119 0.60 -2.29 32.37
N GLY A 120 -0.57 -1.85 31.91
CA GLY A 120 -0.75 -1.00 30.74
C GLY A 120 -0.72 -1.75 29.39
N PRO A 121 -1.39 -1.20 28.36
CA PRO A 121 -1.53 -1.81 27.03
C PRO A 121 -0.21 -1.89 26.26
N LEU A 122 0.70 -0.93 26.47
CA LEU A 122 1.98 -0.89 25.75
C LEU A 122 2.85 -2.11 26.10
N LEU A 123 2.80 -2.55 27.36
CA LEU A 123 3.49 -3.76 27.79
C LEU A 123 2.92 -5.00 27.10
N TYR A 124 1.59 -5.07 26.92
CA TYR A 124 0.98 -6.17 26.19
C TYR A 124 1.43 -6.19 24.73
N VAL A 125 1.50 -5.04 24.05
CA VAL A 125 2.00 -4.98 22.66
C VAL A 125 3.44 -5.49 22.59
N CYS A 126 4.31 -5.04 23.50
CA CYS A 126 5.69 -5.55 23.59
C CYS A 126 5.75 -7.07 23.88
N LEU A 127 4.90 -7.56 24.79
CA LEU A 127 4.81 -8.99 25.11
C LEU A 127 4.29 -9.81 23.93
N THR A 128 3.29 -9.32 23.21
CA THR A 128 2.71 -9.99 22.04
C THR A 128 3.74 -10.09 20.93
N VAL A 129 4.57 -9.05 20.75
CA VAL A 129 5.74 -9.13 19.86
C VAL A 129 6.74 -10.16 20.37
N MET A 130 6.95 -10.34 21.67
CA MET A 130 7.95 -11.31 22.17
C MET A 130 7.44 -12.76 22.18
N VAL A 131 6.13 -12.97 22.29
CA VAL A 131 5.49 -14.28 22.34
C VAL A 131 5.17 -14.74 20.92
N LYS A 132 6.13 -15.45 20.32
CA LYS A 132 6.09 -16.04 18.97
C LYS A 132 4.83 -16.85 18.61
N SER A 133 4.03 -17.25 19.59
CA SER A 133 2.94 -18.21 19.46
C SER A 133 1.59 -17.61 19.10
N SER A 134 1.44 -16.28 19.15
CA SER A 134 0.14 -15.68 18.81
C SER A 134 -0.14 -15.84 17.31
N VAL A 135 -1.19 -16.59 16.98
CA VAL A 135 -1.73 -16.68 15.60
C VAL A 135 -1.90 -15.28 14.98
N MET A 136 -2.24 -14.29 15.80
CA MET A 136 -2.43 -12.90 15.36
C MET A 136 -1.15 -12.26 14.84
N PHE A 137 -0.02 -12.58 15.45
CA PHE A 137 1.28 -12.10 15.02
C PHE A 137 1.65 -12.68 13.65
N TRP A 138 1.40 -13.97 13.43
CA TRP A 138 1.63 -14.59 12.12
C TRP A 138 0.69 -14.07 11.04
N LEU A 139 -0.58 -13.78 11.37
CA LEU A 139 -1.50 -13.13 10.46
C LEU A 139 -1.03 -11.71 10.09
N PHE A 140 -0.51 -10.96 11.07
CA PHE A 140 0.06 -9.63 10.86
C PHE A 140 1.30 -9.68 9.96
N ILE A 141 2.28 -10.52 10.31
CA ILE A 141 3.53 -10.70 9.55
C ILE A 141 3.27 -11.31 8.17
N GLY A 142 2.26 -12.16 8.00
CA GLY A 142 1.96 -12.78 6.72
C GLY A 142 1.27 -11.81 5.75
N SER A 143 0.28 -11.05 6.23
CA SER A 143 -0.56 -10.19 5.38
C SER A 143 0.14 -8.92 4.89
N MET A 144 1.01 -8.34 5.72
CA MET A 144 1.70 -7.09 5.37
C MET A 144 2.68 -7.24 4.19
N PRO A 145 3.59 -8.23 4.14
CA PRO A 145 4.46 -8.43 2.98
C PRO A 145 3.69 -8.78 1.72
N ILE A 146 2.60 -9.55 1.81
CA ILE A 146 1.76 -9.88 0.64
C ILE A 146 1.21 -8.61 0.00
N THR A 147 0.62 -7.71 0.80
CA THR A 147 0.14 -6.42 0.28
C THR A 147 1.28 -5.59 -0.31
N ASP A 148 2.48 -5.66 0.27
CA ASP A 148 3.63 -4.87 -0.15
C ASP A 148 4.19 -5.32 -1.50
N ILE A 149 4.30 -6.64 -1.66
CA ILE A 149 4.72 -7.31 -2.88
C ILE A 149 3.75 -6.96 -4.01
N LEU A 150 2.44 -7.05 -3.76
CA LEU A 150 1.43 -6.78 -4.78
C LEU A 150 1.38 -5.29 -5.18
N LEU A 151 1.51 -4.38 -4.23
CA LEU A 151 1.58 -2.95 -4.51
C LEU A 151 2.85 -2.61 -5.30
N THR A 152 4.01 -3.09 -4.85
CA THR A 152 5.29 -2.86 -5.55
C THR A 152 5.30 -3.48 -6.95
N ALA A 153 4.75 -4.69 -7.12
CA ALA A 153 4.63 -5.32 -8.44
C ALA A 153 3.78 -4.48 -9.39
N THR A 154 2.71 -3.84 -8.89
CA THR A 154 1.88 -2.92 -9.68
C THR A 154 2.66 -1.69 -10.11
N GLU A 155 3.42 -1.09 -9.19
CA GLU A 155 4.26 0.07 -9.49
C GLU A 155 5.34 -0.26 -10.51
N GLY A 156 6.05 -1.36 -10.32
CA GLY A 156 7.06 -1.85 -11.24
C GLY A 156 6.49 -2.12 -12.63
N TRP A 157 5.32 -2.77 -12.72
CA TRP A 157 4.64 -2.98 -14.00
C TRP A 157 4.28 -1.67 -14.70
N ARG A 158 3.85 -0.64 -13.95
CA ARG A 158 3.54 0.68 -14.52
C ARG A 158 4.78 1.41 -15.00
N ILE A 159 5.86 1.40 -14.23
CA ILE A 159 7.15 1.98 -14.64
C ILE A 159 7.60 1.28 -15.94
N TRP A 160 7.54 -0.05 -15.99
CA TRP A 160 7.82 -0.80 -17.21
C TRP A 160 7.00 -0.32 -18.39
N ARG A 161 5.66 -0.24 -18.26
CA ARG A 161 4.76 0.19 -19.36
C ARG A 161 4.99 1.62 -19.81
N ILE A 162 5.31 2.53 -18.89
CA ILE A 162 5.57 3.95 -19.20
C ILE A 162 6.91 4.11 -19.95
N TRP A 163 7.88 3.25 -19.64
CA TRP A 163 9.21 3.33 -20.20
C TRP A 163 9.47 2.39 -21.38
N GLU A 164 8.55 1.48 -21.74
CA GLU A 164 8.72 0.43 -22.78
C GLU A 164 9.32 0.92 -24.11
N ASN A 165 9.03 2.15 -24.52
CA ASN A 165 9.54 2.74 -25.77
C ASN A 165 10.80 3.62 -25.59
N SER A 166 11.47 3.55 -24.45
CA SER A 166 12.65 4.36 -24.12
C SER A 166 13.91 3.49 -24.08
N PRO A 167 15.06 3.96 -24.59
CA PRO A 167 16.32 3.23 -24.41
C PRO A 167 16.73 3.09 -22.93
N TYR A 168 16.20 3.95 -22.06
CA TYR A 168 16.48 3.93 -20.62
C TYR A 168 15.50 3.07 -19.81
N ALA A 169 14.61 2.31 -20.46
CA ALA A 169 13.60 1.50 -19.77
C ALA A 169 14.21 0.51 -18.79
N LEU A 170 15.27 -0.17 -19.23
CA LEU A 170 15.97 -1.15 -18.42
C LEU A 170 16.57 -0.50 -17.16
N CYS A 171 17.19 0.66 -17.29
CA CYS A 171 17.76 1.38 -16.15
C CYS A 171 16.68 1.82 -15.14
N ALA A 172 15.57 2.41 -15.61
CA ALA A 172 14.49 2.86 -14.74
C ALA A 172 13.88 1.71 -13.93
N VAL A 173 13.65 0.57 -14.60
CA VAL A 173 13.09 -0.64 -13.97
C VAL A 173 14.10 -1.28 -13.03
N ALA A 174 15.38 -1.35 -13.42
CA ALA A 174 16.45 -1.89 -12.57
C ALA A 174 16.60 -1.10 -11.27
N VAL A 175 16.58 0.24 -11.32
CA VAL A 175 16.68 1.08 -10.11
C VAL A 175 15.53 0.78 -9.13
N HIS A 176 14.30 0.73 -9.62
CA HIS A 176 13.15 0.41 -8.76
C HIS A 176 13.23 -1.01 -8.18
N PHE A 177 13.66 -1.99 -9.00
CA PHE A 177 13.80 -3.37 -8.57
C PHE A 177 14.92 -3.57 -7.54
N VAL A 178 16.05 -2.88 -7.68
CA VAL A 178 17.16 -2.93 -6.70
C VAL A 178 16.72 -2.38 -5.34
N LEU A 179 15.98 -1.26 -5.32
CA LEU A 179 15.42 -0.70 -4.07
C LEU A 179 14.46 -1.70 -3.41
N TYR A 180 13.59 -2.33 -4.20
CA TYR A 180 12.69 -3.36 -3.71
C TYR A 180 13.44 -4.57 -3.13
N LEU A 181 14.42 -5.12 -3.85
CA LEU A 181 15.23 -6.24 -3.35
C LEU A 181 15.99 -5.87 -2.07
N THR A 182 16.49 -4.64 -1.97
CA THR A 182 17.14 -4.15 -0.75
C THR A 182 16.16 -4.14 0.42
N LYS A 183 14.94 -3.62 0.21
CA LYS A 183 13.87 -3.65 1.22
C LYS A 183 13.52 -5.08 1.64
N VAL A 184 13.36 -6.00 0.69
CA VAL A 184 13.08 -7.42 0.97
C VAL A 184 14.21 -8.07 1.74
N GLY A 185 15.47 -7.79 1.40
CA GLY A 185 16.64 -8.28 2.14
C GLY A 185 16.64 -7.83 3.60
N VAL A 186 16.36 -6.54 3.86
CA VAL A 186 16.24 -6.00 5.22
C VAL A 186 15.05 -6.61 5.96
N LEU A 187 13.91 -6.83 5.29
CA LEU A 187 12.74 -7.50 5.86
C LEU A 187 13.07 -8.95 6.28
N ILE A 188 13.72 -9.73 5.41
CA ILE A 188 14.13 -11.11 5.70
C ILE A 188 15.13 -11.14 6.86
N ALA A 189 16.09 -10.21 6.89
CA ALA A 189 17.01 -10.08 8.00
C ALA A 189 16.29 -9.75 9.32
N GLY A 190 15.30 -8.85 9.29
CA GLY A 190 14.46 -8.52 10.44
C GLY A 190 13.64 -9.70 10.94
N ILE A 191 13.01 -10.46 10.03
CA ILE A 191 12.26 -11.68 10.37
C ILE A 191 13.21 -12.74 10.93
N SER A 192 14.38 -12.97 10.32
CA SER A 192 15.38 -13.93 10.81
C SER A 192 15.87 -13.55 12.22
N MET A 193 16.18 -12.27 12.41
CA MET A 193 16.55 -11.72 13.72
C MET A 193 15.45 -11.99 14.75
N TYR A 194 14.20 -11.69 14.41
CA TYR A 194 13.04 -11.94 15.26
C TYR A 194 12.87 -13.44 15.61
N LEU A 195 12.97 -14.32 14.60
CA LEU A 195 12.85 -15.76 14.78
C LEU A 195 13.99 -16.35 15.61
N ASN A 196 15.17 -15.75 15.63
CA ASN A 196 16.27 -16.19 16.47
C ASN A 196 16.13 -15.73 17.92
N TYR A 197 15.43 -14.62 18.20
CA TYR A 197 15.36 -14.05 19.56
C TYR A 197 14.30 -14.65 20.49
N GLY A 198 13.17 -15.13 19.97
CA GLY A 198 12.13 -15.64 20.88
C GLY A 198 12.48 -17.02 21.47
N PRO A 199 11.91 -17.37 22.63
CA PRO A 199 12.10 -18.68 23.27
C PRO A 199 11.72 -19.83 22.32
N HIS A 200 12.40 -20.98 22.46
CA HIS A 200 12.05 -22.20 21.71
C HIS A 200 10.65 -22.67 22.11
N ALA A 201 9.82 -23.04 21.13
CA ALA A 201 8.38 -23.33 21.27
C ALA A 201 8.01 -24.49 22.21
N GLY A 202 8.98 -25.15 22.85
CA GLY A 202 8.75 -26.26 23.77
C GLY A 202 8.44 -25.86 25.22
N ASP A 203 8.65 -24.59 25.61
CA ASP A 203 8.58 -24.13 27.00
C ASP A 203 7.70 -22.87 27.16
N GLU A 204 6.67 -22.71 26.32
CA GLU A 204 5.95 -21.43 26.14
C GLU A 204 5.19 -20.96 27.39
N ASP A 205 4.43 -21.84 28.06
CA ASP A 205 3.62 -21.46 29.22
C ASP A 205 4.47 -21.14 30.45
N SER A 206 5.52 -21.93 30.68
CA SER A 206 6.51 -21.76 31.73
C SER A 206 7.36 -20.51 31.50
N ALA A 207 7.82 -20.28 30.27
CA ALA A 207 8.57 -19.09 29.90
C ALA A 207 7.71 -17.83 29.98
N LEU A 208 6.44 -17.87 29.55
CA LEU A 208 5.51 -16.75 29.66
C LEU A 208 5.30 -16.37 31.13
N LYS A 209 5.03 -17.36 31.98
CA LYS A 209 4.82 -17.14 33.42
C LYS A 209 6.08 -16.61 34.11
N SER A 210 7.24 -17.22 33.86
CA SER A 210 8.54 -16.75 34.36
C SER A 210 8.85 -15.32 33.89
N ASN A 211 8.60 -15.00 32.62
CA ASN A 211 8.84 -13.66 32.11
C ASN A 211 7.86 -12.63 32.70
N LEU A 212 6.60 -13.01 32.93
CA LEU A 212 5.60 -12.18 33.61
C LEU A 212 5.98 -11.89 35.06
N GLU A 213 6.52 -12.88 35.78
CA GLU A 213 7.02 -12.76 37.15
C GLU A 213 8.28 -11.90 37.20
N LYS A 214 9.25 -12.12 36.30
CA LYS A 214 10.44 -11.26 36.17
C LYS A 214 10.09 -9.82 35.82
N LEU A 215 9.08 -9.60 34.96
CA LEU A 215 8.59 -8.27 34.66
C LEU A 215 7.85 -7.62 35.84
N ALA A 216 7.19 -8.41 36.68
CA ALA A 216 6.50 -7.91 37.87
C ALA A 216 7.49 -7.53 38.99
N ALA A 217 8.65 -8.19 39.04
CA ALA A 217 9.69 -7.95 40.04
C ALA A 217 10.53 -6.68 39.81
N GLY A 218 10.18 -5.87 38.82
CA GLY A 218 10.97 -4.72 38.39
C GLY A 218 11.81 -5.08 37.17
N PHE A 219 11.75 -4.22 36.16
CA PHE A 219 12.46 -4.37 34.91
C PHE A 219 13.95 -4.10 35.15
N ASP A 220 14.66 -5.07 35.73
CA ASP A 220 16.13 -5.02 35.74
C ASP A 220 16.55 -5.19 34.27
N GLU A 221 16.87 -4.06 33.62
CA GLU A 221 17.17 -3.98 32.19
C GLU A 221 18.39 -4.88 31.91
N ASP A 222 18.16 -6.12 31.48
CA ASP A 222 19.22 -6.92 30.88
C ASP A 222 19.77 -6.11 29.70
N PRO A 223 21.04 -5.66 29.76
CA PRO A 223 21.62 -4.79 28.75
C PRO A 223 21.57 -5.41 27.35
N ASN A 224 21.57 -6.74 27.26
CA ASN A 224 21.45 -7.45 25.99
C ASN A 224 20.05 -7.26 25.37
N ARG A 225 18.99 -7.24 26.17
CA ARG A 225 17.60 -7.10 25.69
C ARG A 225 17.37 -5.70 25.12
N LYS A 226 17.90 -4.68 25.79
CA LYS A 226 17.84 -3.28 25.33
C LYS A 226 18.54 -3.11 23.98
N SER A 227 19.78 -3.60 23.85
CA SER A 227 20.52 -3.57 22.59
C SER A 227 19.77 -4.26 21.45
N ASN A 228 19.10 -5.38 21.73
CA ASN A 228 18.34 -6.10 20.70
C ASN A 228 17.07 -5.37 20.28
N LEU A 229 16.38 -4.70 21.22
CA LEU A 229 15.22 -3.87 20.93
C LEU A 229 15.61 -2.67 20.05
N GLU A 230 16.73 -2.02 20.36
CA GLU A 230 17.28 -0.92 19.56
C GLU A 230 17.61 -1.36 18.13
N LYS A 231 18.22 -2.55 17.96
CA LYS A 231 18.47 -3.13 16.64
C LYS A 231 17.17 -3.41 15.88
N LEU A 232 16.13 -3.91 16.56
CA LEU A 232 14.85 -4.21 15.90
C LEU A 232 14.14 -2.92 15.46
N ALA A 233 14.18 -1.88 16.29
CA ALA A 233 13.68 -0.55 15.93
C ALA A 233 14.44 0.03 14.74
N ALA A 234 15.77 -0.10 14.71
CA ALA A 234 16.60 0.34 13.59
C ALA A 234 16.26 -0.39 12.27
N VAL A 235 15.92 -1.69 12.34
CA VAL A 235 15.48 -2.46 11.17
C VAL A 235 14.13 -1.97 10.65
N ASP A 236 13.14 -1.77 11.52
CA ASP A 236 11.82 -1.24 11.13
C ASP A 236 11.95 0.16 10.50
N MET A 237 12.78 1.01 11.08
CA MET A 237 13.14 2.32 10.54
C MET A 237 13.77 2.24 9.15
N ALA A 238 14.71 1.32 8.94
CA ALA A 238 15.34 1.11 7.65
C ALA A 238 14.34 0.64 6.59
N ILE A 239 13.42 -0.26 6.94
CA ILE A 239 12.36 -0.75 6.04
C ILE A 239 11.47 0.42 5.60
N GLN A 240 11.03 1.25 6.55
CA GLN A 240 10.18 2.41 6.24
C GLN A 240 10.90 3.46 5.40
N ALA A 241 12.17 3.75 5.70
CA ALA A 241 12.97 4.66 4.90
C ALA A 241 13.15 4.15 3.46
N LEU A 242 13.46 2.86 3.28
CA LEU A 242 13.59 2.24 1.96
C LEU A 242 12.27 2.28 1.19
N GLN A 243 11.14 2.05 1.86
CA GLN A 243 9.80 2.16 1.26
C GLN A 243 9.54 3.58 0.74
N ALA A 244 9.79 4.60 1.58
CA ALA A 244 9.59 5.99 1.19
C ALA A 244 10.50 6.40 0.02
N ILE A 245 11.77 5.98 0.03
CA ILE A 245 12.71 6.20 -1.08
C ILE A 245 12.23 5.51 -2.35
N GLN A 246 11.77 4.25 -2.26
CA GLN A 246 11.26 3.50 -3.41
C GLN A 246 10.07 4.23 -4.07
N GLN A 247 9.13 4.73 -3.28
CA GLN A 247 7.98 5.48 -3.78
C GLN A 247 8.36 6.83 -4.38
N PHE A 248 9.26 7.55 -3.72
CA PHE A 248 9.74 8.82 -4.22
C PHE A 248 10.44 8.66 -5.58
N VAL A 249 11.31 7.65 -5.70
CA VAL A 249 11.97 7.32 -6.96
C VAL A 249 10.97 6.90 -8.03
N ALA A 250 9.98 6.06 -7.69
CA ALA A 250 8.91 5.68 -8.62
C ALA A 250 8.14 6.90 -9.13
N PHE A 251 7.78 7.82 -8.23
CA PHE A 251 7.11 9.08 -8.57
C PHE A 251 7.97 9.94 -9.50
N CYS A 252 9.26 10.14 -9.18
CA CYS A 252 10.18 10.89 -10.03
C CYS A 252 10.35 10.27 -11.42
N LEU A 253 10.42 8.93 -11.53
CA LEU A 253 10.52 8.23 -12.80
C LEU A 253 9.26 8.40 -13.67
N ILE A 254 8.08 8.33 -13.05
CA ILE A 254 6.80 8.53 -13.73
C ILE A 254 6.67 9.98 -14.20
N CYS A 255 6.85 10.95 -13.29
CA CYS A 255 6.76 12.38 -13.59
C CYS A 255 7.80 12.84 -14.61
N GLY A 256 9.05 12.38 -14.45
CA GLY A 256 10.14 12.69 -15.38
C GLY A 256 9.82 12.23 -16.80
N ARG A 257 9.33 11.00 -16.98
CA ARG A 257 8.94 10.50 -18.30
C ARG A 257 7.79 11.29 -18.91
N ILE A 258 6.79 11.62 -18.10
CA ILE A 258 5.65 12.45 -18.53
C ILE A 258 6.14 13.81 -19.05
N ILE A 259 7.02 14.49 -18.30
CA ILE A 259 7.58 15.79 -18.70
C ILE A 259 8.40 15.67 -20.00
N LEU A 260 9.20 14.62 -20.11
CA LEU A 260 10.03 14.36 -21.31
C LEU A 260 9.19 14.09 -22.56
N ILE A 261 8.07 13.37 -22.43
CA ILE A 261 7.14 13.13 -23.54
C ILE A 261 6.35 14.41 -23.87
N HIS A 262 5.96 15.17 -22.86
CA HIS A 262 5.11 16.33 -23.05
C HIS A 262 5.85 17.45 -23.80
N ARG A 263 7.11 17.74 -23.46
CA ARG A 263 7.90 18.83 -24.08
C ARG A 263 7.85 18.84 -25.62
N PRO A 264 8.22 17.77 -26.34
CA PRO A 264 8.19 17.74 -27.80
C PRO A 264 6.75 17.76 -28.35
N ILE A 265 5.79 17.13 -27.67
CA ILE A 265 4.39 17.13 -28.11
C ILE A 265 3.82 18.54 -28.03
N THR A 266 4.01 19.29 -26.93
CA THR A 266 3.52 20.67 -26.82
C THR A 266 4.08 21.59 -27.91
N HIS A 267 5.33 21.40 -28.30
CA HIS A 267 5.94 22.20 -29.36
C HIS A 267 5.28 21.94 -30.73
N LEU A 268 4.76 20.73 -30.96
CA LEU A 268 4.14 20.33 -32.23
C LEU A 268 2.60 20.45 -32.22
N THR A 269 1.96 20.41 -31.05
CA THR A 269 0.49 20.30 -30.91
C THR A 269 -0.24 21.59 -30.55
N MET A 270 0.43 22.75 -30.54
CA MET A 270 -0.26 24.07 -30.43
C MET A 270 -1.39 24.28 -31.47
N LEU A 271 -1.48 23.42 -32.51
CA LEU A 271 -2.46 23.51 -33.58
C LEU A 271 -3.66 22.55 -33.49
N GLN A 272 -3.74 21.63 -32.51
CA GLN A 272 -4.82 20.63 -32.46
C GLN A 272 -5.52 20.53 -31.09
N PRO A 273 -6.85 20.77 -30.99
CA PRO A 273 -7.61 20.84 -29.73
C PRO A 273 -7.88 19.49 -29.04
N LYS A 274 -7.19 18.40 -29.40
CA LYS A 274 -7.46 17.03 -28.88
C LYS A 274 -6.57 16.57 -27.71
N SER A 275 -5.68 17.41 -27.18
CA SER A 275 -4.72 17.03 -26.11
C SER A 275 -5.34 16.79 -24.72
N THR A 276 -6.63 17.10 -24.52
CA THR A 276 -7.29 17.12 -23.19
C THR A 276 -7.44 15.76 -22.52
N GLN A 277 -7.47 14.65 -23.28
CA GLN A 277 -7.62 13.32 -22.68
C GLN A 277 -6.32 12.84 -22.00
N PHE A 278 -5.17 13.12 -22.61
CA PHE A 278 -3.87 12.70 -22.09
C PHE A 278 -3.49 13.47 -20.82
N THR A 279 -3.77 14.78 -20.79
CA THR A 279 -3.51 15.61 -19.62
C THR A 279 -4.34 15.17 -18.42
N ASN A 280 -5.62 14.81 -18.61
CA ASN A 280 -6.46 14.31 -17.53
C ASN A 280 -5.91 13.02 -16.90
N LEU A 281 -5.40 12.08 -17.71
CA LEU A 281 -4.77 10.84 -17.23
C LEU A 281 -3.52 11.14 -16.38
N VAL A 282 -2.64 11.99 -16.92
CA VAL A 282 -1.39 12.39 -16.26
C VAL A 282 -1.66 13.08 -14.93
N THR A 283 -2.57 14.04 -14.91
CA THR A 283 -2.96 14.76 -13.68
C THR A 283 -3.49 13.78 -12.65
N MET A 284 -4.33 12.85 -13.08
CA MET A 284 -4.91 11.83 -12.21
C MET A 284 -3.87 10.86 -11.61
N LEU A 285 -2.89 10.42 -12.41
CA LEU A 285 -1.78 9.59 -11.96
C LEU A 285 -0.94 10.37 -10.94
N THR A 286 -0.58 11.60 -11.30
CA THR A 286 0.20 12.50 -10.45
C THR A 286 -0.49 12.73 -9.11
N GLU A 287 -1.81 12.97 -9.08
CA GLU A 287 -2.57 13.13 -7.83
C GLU A 287 -2.51 11.89 -6.93
N SER A 288 -2.69 10.70 -7.49
CA SER A 288 -2.77 9.46 -6.71
C SER A 288 -1.41 9.09 -6.10
N TYR A 289 -0.33 9.31 -6.86
CA TYR A 289 1.03 9.10 -6.37
C TYR A 289 1.51 10.24 -5.45
N ALA A 290 1.11 11.48 -5.70
CA ALA A 290 1.45 12.61 -4.84
C ALA A 290 0.92 12.38 -3.42
N LEU A 291 -0.29 11.83 -3.27
CA LEU A 291 -0.84 11.51 -1.94
C LEU A 291 0.07 10.53 -1.17
N SER A 292 0.48 9.43 -1.81
CA SER A 292 1.38 8.44 -1.18
C SER A 292 2.75 9.04 -0.89
N THR A 293 3.34 9.76 -1.84
CA THR A 293 4.66 10.37 -1.70
C THR A 293 4.67 11.44 -0.61
N ILE A 294 3.61 12.25 -0.47
CA ILE A 294 3.51 13.28 0.58
C ILE A 294 3.48 12.63 1.96
N VAL A 295 2.69 11.57 2.15
CA VAL A 295 2.60 10.87 3.44
C VAL A 295 3.90 10.16 3.77
N SER A 296 4.53 9.49 2.79
CA SER A 296 5.83 8.84 2.97
C SER A 296 6.96 9.83 3.21
N ALA A 297 6.94 11.00 2.55
CA ALA A 297 7.89 12.07 2.84
C ALA A 297 7.68 12.63 4.24
N ALA A 298 6.41 12.87 4.64
CA ALA A 298 6.09 13.32 5.99
C ALA A 298 6.66 12.35 7.04
N MET A 299 6.49 11.03 6.85
CA MET A 299 7.12 10.02 7.70
C MET A 299 8.64 10.18 7.81
N VAL A 300 9.34 10.26 6.68
CA VAL A 300 10.81 10.38 6.67
C VAL A 300 11.28 11.65 7.39
N PHE A 301 10.56 12.76 7.25
CA PHE A 301 10.90 14.02 7.92
C PHE A 301 10.54 14.02 9.41
N THR A 302 9.43 13.39 9.80
CA THR A 302 9.02 13.37 11.20
C THR A 302 9.88 12.44 12.03
N THR A 303 10.37 11.34 11.47
CA THR A 303 11.00 10.30 12.31
C THR A 303 12.34 10.72 12.97
N PRO A 304 13.30 11.35 12.27
CA PRO A 304 14.54 11.81 12.88
C PRO A 304 14.32 12.94 13.90
N ALA A 305 13.36 13.83 13.64
CA ALA A 305 13.03 14.94 14.52
C ALA A 305 12.51 14.43 15.88
N ILE A 306 11.79 13.31 15.87
CA ILE A 306 11.13 12.74 17.04
C ILE A 306 12.04 11.76 17.80
N ALA A 307 12.96 11.08 17.10
CA ALA A 307 14.04 10.33 17.74
C ALA A 307 14.89 11.19 18.71
N SER A 308 14.93 12.52 18.50
CA SER A 308 15.65 13.46 19.37
C SER A 308 14.87 13.93 20.60
N LYS A 309 13.53 13.81 20.62
CA LYS A 309 12.65 14.32 21.69
C LYS A 309 11.39 13.44 21.82
N SER A 310 11.35 12.67 22.90
CA SER A 310 10.16 12.11 23.54
C SER A 310 8.91 11.90 22.65
N GLY A 311 8.84 10.74 21.99
CA GLY A 311 7.59 10.06 21.57
C GLY A 311 6.43 10.95 21.13
N ALA A 312 6.63 11.83 20.15
CA ALA A 312 5.56 12.71 19.70
C ALA A 312 4.42 11.87 19.08
N PRO A 313 3.17 12.01 19.57
CA PRO A 313 2.05 11.16 19.14
C PRO A 313 1.72 11.26 17.64
N GLY A 314 2.16 12.33 16.99
CA GLY A 314 2.00 12.52 15.55
C GLY A 314 2.69 11.45 14.71
N GLU A 315 3.84 10.91 15.13
CA GLU A 315 4.55 9.87 14.36
C GLU A 315 3.69 8.63 14.18
N LEU A 316 3.05 8.19 15.26
CA LEU A 316 2.29 6.96 15.29
C LEU A 316 1.02 7.06 14.43
N ILE A 317 0.41 8.23 14.41
CA ILE A 317 -0.69 8.54 13.49
C ILE A 317 -0.21 8.42 12.04
N ILE A 318 0.87 9.13 11.67
CA ILE A 318 1.34 9.15 10.28
C ILE A 318 1.81 7.74 9.84
N LYS A 319 2.49 7.00 10.73
CA LYS A 319 2.98 5.64 10.47
C LYS A 319 1.82 4.71 10.11
N MET A 320 0.75 4.79 10.88
CA MET A 320 -0.44 3.99 10.63
C MET A 320 -1.13 4.43 9.33
N MET A 321 -1.21 5.75 9.07
CA MET A 321 -1.86 6.27 7.86
C MET A 321 -1.14 5.85 6.59
N CYS A 322 0.19 5.80 6.62
CA CYS A 322 1.03 5.55 5.45
C CYS A 322 0.57 4.31 4.68
N ARG A 323 0.39 3.18 5.38
CA ARG A 323 0.06 1.92 4.73
C ARG A 323 -1.32 1.90 4.08
N TYR A 324 -2.33 2.43 4.76
CA TYR A 324 -3.66 2.50 4.19
C TYR A 324 -3.75 3.53 3.06
N VAL A 325 -3.01 4.64 3.14
CA VAL A 325 -2.95 5.65 2.07
C VAL A 325 -2.37 5.03 0.80
N GLU A 326 -1.33 4.21 0.87
CA GLU A 326 -0.81 3.46 -0.29
C GLU A 326 -1.90 2.62 -0.96
N ILE A 327 -2.68 1.87 -0.15
CA ILE A 327 -3.76 1.01 -0.65
C ILE A 327 -4.90 1.85 -1.24
N ILE A 328 -5.29 2.94 -0.57
CA ILE A 328 -6.31 3.88 -1.05
C ILE A 328 -5.88 4.49 -2.39
N SER A 329 -4.62 4.94 -2.51
CA SER A 329 -4.06 5.44 -3.77
C SER A 329 -4.11 4.41 -4.88
N TYR A 330 -3.82 3.13 -4.59
CA TYR A 330 -3.97 2.03 -5.54
C TYR A 330 -5.42 1.89 -6.03
N TYR A 331 -6.39 1.88 -5.11
CA TYR A 331 -7.81 1.74 -5.45
C TYR A 331 -8.39 2.96 -6.17
N LEU A 332 -7.98 4.18 -5.82
CA LEU A 332 -8.39 5.39 -6.53
C LEU A 332 -7.94 5.36 -7.99
N LEU A 333 -6.69 4.93 -8.21
CA LEU A 333 -6.16 4.77 -9.55
C LEU A 333 -6.90 3.68 -10.31
N LEU A 334 -7.19 2.54 -9.66
CA LEU A 334 -7.96 1.46 -10.25
C LEU A 334 -9.39 1.89 -10.64
N TYR A 335 -10.12 2.51 -9.71
CA TYR A 335 -11.46 3.05 -9.92
C TYR A 335 -11.49 3.94 -11.15
N ARG A 336 -10.53 4.87 -11.23
CA ARG A 336 -10.47 5.81 -12.34
C ARG A 336 -10.09 5.15 -13.67
N ILE A 337 -9.21 4.13 -13.70
CA ILE A 337 -8.93 3.33 -14.91
C ILE A 337 -10.21 2.66 -15.42
N LEU A 338 -10.95 2.01 -14.53
CA LEU A 338 -12.18 1.28 -14.85
C LEU A 338 -13.36 2.20 -15.24
N SER A 339 -13.36 3.43 -14.74
CA SER A 339 -14.39 4.42 -15.09
C SER A 339 -14.33 4.86 -16.56
N GLY A 340 -13.25 4.53 -17.29
CA GLY A 340 -13.07 4.91 -18.69
C GLY A 340 -12.78 6.39 -18.93
N ARG A 341 -12.68 7.22 -17.86
CA ARG A 341 -12.25 8.62 -17.97
C ARG A 341 -10.82 8.77 -18.48
N ALA A 342 -10.02 7.72 -18.31
CA ALA A 342 -8.58 7.71 -18.54
C ALA A 342 -8.16 7.09 -19.88
N TRP A 343 -8.91 6.09 -20.39
CA TRP A 343 -8.53 5.34 -21.57
C TRP A 343 -9.76 4.91 -22.36
N ASN A 344 -10.07 5.62 -23.45
CA ASN A 344 -11.11 5.18 -24.37
C ASN A 344 -10.46 4.30 -25.45
N ARG A 345 -11.24 3.38 -26.04
CA ARG A 345 -10.82 2.53 -27.15
C ARG A 345 -10.34 3.33 -28.36
N ASN A 346 -10.86 4.55 -28.48
CA ASN A 346 -10.42 5.51 -29.50
C ASN A 346 -9.03 6.08 -29.21
N THR A 347 -8.60 6.17 -27.95
CA THR A 347 -7.28 6.69 -27.56
C THR A 347 -6.15 5.79 -28.08
N ASP A 348 -6.33 4.46 -28.01
CA ASP A 348 -5.39 3.49 -28.62
C ASP A 348 -5.25 3.70 -30.13
N ARG A 349 -6.38 3.92 -30.82
CA ARG A 349 -6.41 4.19 -32.27
C ARG A 349 -5.82 5.55 -32.61
N GLU A 350 -6.09 6.57 -31.80
CA GLU A 350 -5.56 7.92 -32.00
C GLU A 350 -4.03 7.94 -31.78
N LEU A 351 -3.52 7.29 -30.73
CA LEU A 351 -2.07 7.19 -30.47
C LEU A 351 -1.33 6.43 -31.59
N THR A 352 -1.88 5.31 -32.05
CA THR A 352 -1.28 4.58 -33.19
C THR A 352 -1.34 5.39 -34.48
N SER A 353 -2.44 6.14 -34.73
CA SER A 353 -2.55 6.97 -35.94
C SER A 353 -1.56 8.15 -35.98
N LEU A 354 -1.26 8.76 -34.83
CA LEU A 354 -0.28 9.84 -34.72
C LEU A 354 1.14 9.37 -35.06
N GLN A 355 1.49 8.14 -34.68
CA GLN A 355 2.78 7.55 -35.00
C GLN A 355 2.98 7.39 -36.52
N TRP A 356 1.92 7.01 -37.24
CA TRP A 356 1.97 6.87 -38.70
C TRP A 356 2.06 8.21 -39.44
N ALA A 357 1.35 9.24 -38.97
CA ALA A 357 1.41 10.57 -39.58
C ALA A 357 2.81 11.19 -39.49
N CYS A 358 3.50 11.01 -38.35
CA CYS A 358 4.84 11.54 -38.14
C CYS A 358 5.89 10.85 -39.04
N HIS A 359 5.80 9.53 -39.20
CA HIS A 359 6.67 8.80 -40.13
C HIS A 359 6.42 9.17 -41.60
N ALA A 360 5.16 9.39 -41.99
CA ALA A 360 4.82 9.78 -43.36
C ALA A 360 5.36 11.19 -43.71
N SER A 361 5.28 12.15 -42.78
CA SER A 361 5.79 13.50 -43.00
C SER A 361 7.33 13.58 -43.06
N ALA A 362 8.04 12.74 -42.30
CA ALA A 362 9.50 12.71 -42.34
C ALA A 362 10.05 12.16 -43.66
N ILE A 363 9.31 11.25 -44.32
CA ILE A 363 9.72 10.66 -45.60
C ILE A 363 9.48 11.62 -46.77
N SER A 364 8.47 12.50 -46.71
CA SER A 364 8.14 13.39 -47.84
C SER A 364 9.08 14.59 -47.99
N THR A 365 9.90 14.92 -46.99
CA THR A 365 10.85 16.05 -47.03
C THR A 365 12.25 15.67 -47.55
N GLY A 366 12.50 14.39 -47.84
CA GLY A 366 13.81 13.91 -48.28
C GLY A 366 13.97 13.68 -49.79
N SER A 367 12.89 13.74 -50.59
CA SER A 367 12.98 13.60 -52.05
C SER A 367 13.05 14.97 -52.69
N ALA A 368 14.21 15.23 -53.31
CA ALA A 368 14.55 16.44 -54.01
C ALA A 368 13.47 16.92 -54.98
N VAL A 369 13.34 18.25 -54.99
CA VAL A 369 13.02 19.11 -56.13
C VAL A 369 13.31 18.42 -57.46
N GLU A 370 12.28 17.85 -58.06
CA GLU A 370 12.18 17.71 -59.51
C GLU A 370 10.80 18.26 -59.90
N ALA A 371 10.81 19.29 -60.74
CA ALA A 371 9.64 20.08 -61.07
C ALA A 371 8.56 19.20 -61.73
N PRO A 372 7.27 19.35 -61.38
CA PRO A 372 6.23 18.55 -62.02
C PRO A 372 6.06 18.99 -63.49
N PRO A 373 6.18 18.09 -64.48
CA PRO A 373 5.60 18.34 -65.79
C PRO A 373 4.07 18.46 -65.64
N ALA A 374 3.48 19.37 -66.40
CA ALA A 374 2.05 19.65 -66.42
C ALA A 374 1.22 18.39 -66.71
N ILE A 375 0.65 17.77 -65.67
CA ILE A 375 -0.26 16.63 -65.81
C ILE A 375 -1.70 17.14 -65.85
N ALA A 376 -2.32 16.88 -67.01
CA ALA A 376 -3.69 17.19 -67.34
C ALA A 376 -4.68 16.63 -66.31
N ARG A 377 -5.66 17.47 -65.94
CA ARG A 377 -6.79 17.13 -65.08
C ARG A 377 -7.57 15.96 -65.68
N ARG A 378 -7.58 14.80 -65.01
CA ARG A 378 -8.61 13.77 -65.22
C ARG A 378 -9.85 14.11 -64.39
N PRO A 379 -11.06 13.97 -64.95
CA PRO A 379 -12.31 14.19 -64.23
C PRO A 379 -12.54 13.07 -63.20
N LEU A 380 -12.94 13.46 -61.99
CA LEU A 380 -13.31 12.55 -60.91
C LEU A 380 -14.61 11.78 -61.27
N PRO A 381 -14.69 10.48 -60.99
CA PRO A 381 -15.94 9.74 -61.11
C PRO A 381 -16.88 10.13 -59.94
N ARG A 382 -18.09 10.57 -60.29
CA ARG A 382 -19.23 10.66 -59.36
C ARG A 382 -19.55 9.26 -58.85
N GLY A 383 -19.12 8.95 -57.63
CA GLY A 383 -19.47 7.73 -56.90
C GLY A 383 -20.70 7.96 -56.01
N ASN A 384 -21.75 7.19 -56.27
CA ASN A 384 -23.09 7.26 -55.70
C ASN A 384 -23.15 7.22 -54.17
N SER A 385 -23.92 8.15 -53.60
CA SER A 385 -24.52 8.05 -52.27
C SER A 385 -25.68 7.05 -52.32
N ALA A 386 -25.49 5.82 -51.85
CA ALA A 386 -26.62 4.93 -51.58
C ALA A 386 -26.30 3.89 -50.49
N ASN A 387 -27.25 3.77 -49.56
CA ASN A 387 -27.49 2.66 -48.63
C ASN A 387 -26.62 2.52 -47.37
N TRP A 388 -27.04 3.24 -46.33
CA TRP A 388 -26.81 2.88 -44.92
C TRP A 388 -28.07 2.34 -44.19
N ASN A 389 -29.17 2.06 -44.90
CA ASN A 389 -30.45 1.61 -44.30
C ASN A 389 -30.60 0.09 -44.22
N ARG A 390 -29.59 -0.65 -43.75
CA ARG A 390 -29.75 -2.10 -43.56
C ARG A 390 -28.84 -2.58 -42.44
N LEU A 391 -29.28 -2.46 -41.18
CA LEU A 391 -28.91 -3.33 -40.04
C LEU A 391 -29.60 -2.85 -38.74
N THR A 392 -30.94 -2.91 -38.69
CA THR A 392 -31.70 -2.97 -37.42
C THR A 392 -32.93 -3.84 -37.62
N ASN A 393 -32.76 -5.15 -37.53
CA ASN A 393 -33.84 -6.11 -37.34
C ASN A 393 -33.27 -7.30 -36.55
N LEU A 394 -33.50 -7.31 -35.24
CA LEU A 394 -33.46 -8.49 -34.39
C LEU A 394 -34.75 -8.47 -33.55
N PRO A 395 -35.54 -9.57 -33.54
CA PRO A 395 -36.84 -9.67 -32.84
C PRO A 395 -36.66 -9.96 -31.33
N PRO A 396 -37.75 -9.91 -30.53
CA PRO A 396 -37.75 -9.49 -29.13
C PRO A 396 -37.21 -10.51 -28.12
#